data_AF-A0A4Y9QX08-F1
#
_entry.id   AF-A0A4Y9QX08-F1
#
_cell.length_a   1.000
_cell.length_b   1.000
_cell.length_c   1.000
_cell.angle_alpha   90.00
_cell.angle_beta   90.00
_cell.angle_gamma   90.00
#
_symmetry.space_group_name_H-M   'P 1'
#
loop_
_entity.id
_entity.type
_entity.pdbx_description
1 polymer ?
#
loop_
_entity_poly.entity_id
_entity_poly.type
_entity_poly.pdbx_seq_one_letter_code
_entity_poly.pdbx_strand_id
1 'polypeptide(L)'
;MQDARDHTLALFDALAEDGFPHREGMETDFDPPLWLLGRIGWFAEWYVLRDSVSSVPTAAQRTGLLTKGDDWFDTNFLTRRQRWKLELPSYGALKTYCHEVLDRVQDKLSRTRDDAGKLYPYRLALAHEDMCGETLACLLQALGVTPPPALRQQAIPNWAQGEIRFPGGTVELGSTDEGQFVFDNEKWAHPCYVPAFTMDSTLVTNAQY
;
A
#
# COMPACT_ATOMS: atom_id res chain seq x y z
N MET A 1 11.52 1.31 -5.52
CA MET A 1 11.43 0.20 -4.54
C MET A 1 12.27 0.47 -3.32
N GLN A 2 13.56 0.84 -3.45
CA GLN A 2 14.36 1.24 -2.29
C GLN A 2 13.76 2.44 -1.55
N ASP A 3 13.38 3.50 -2.26
CA ASP A 3 12.79 4.70 -1.66
C ASP A 3 11.50 4.40 -0.86
N ALA A 4 10.63 3.55 -1.41
CA ALA A 4 9.41 3.10 -0.72
C ALA A 4 9.75 2.31 0.55
N ARG A 5 10.75 1.40 0.47
CA ARG A 5 11.22 0.64 1.64
C ARG A 5 11.76 1.56 2.74
N ASP A 6 12.59 2.52 2.37
CA ASP A 6 13.18 3.45 3.32
C ASP A 6 12.09 4.32 3.96
N HIS A 7 11.09 4.74 3.18
CA HIS A 7 9.92 5.44 3.68
C HIS A 7 9.10 4.60 4.67
N THR A 8 8.74 3.36 4.32
CA THR A 8 8.02 2.43 5.19
C THR A 8 8.78 2.17 6.49
N LEU A 9 10.09 1.92 6.41
CA LEU A 9 10.91 1.66 7.60
C LEU A 9 10.99 2.88 8.51
N ALA A 10 11.09 4.10 7.95
CA ALA A 10 11.08 5.32 8.76
C ALA A 10 9.77 5.50 9.55
N LEU A 11 8.62 5.17 8.95
CA LEU A 11 7.32 5.22 9.63
C LEU A 11 7.19 4.12 10.69
N PHE A 12 7.60 2.91 10.33
CA PHE A 12 7.60 1.76 11.24
C PHE A 12 8.49 2.00 12.46
N ASP A 13 9.68 2.58 12.25
CA ASP A 13 10.64 2.84 13.32
C ASP A 13 10.14 3.91 14.29
N ALA A 14 9.44 4.94 13.80
CA ALA A 14 8.77 5.90 14.68
C ALA A 14 7.73 5.23 15.60
N LEU A 15 6.96 4.25 15.09
CA LEU A 15 6.03 3.45 15.91
C LEU A 15 6.78 2.53 16.88
N ALA A 16 7.89 1.94 16.45
CA ALA A 16 8.69 1.01 17.26
C ALA A 16 9.40 1.73 18.43
N GLU A 17 9.91 2.94 18.20
CA GLU A 17 10.53 3.79 19.23
C GLU A 17 9.55 4.16 20.34
N ASP A 18 8.27 4.36 20.00
CA ASP A 18 7.18 4.60 20.97
C ASP A 18 6.61 3.30 21.57
N GLY A 19 7.22 2.15 21.28
CA GLY A 19 6.86 0.85 21.87
C GLY A 19 5.62 0.19 21.25
N PHE A 20 5.28 0.51 20.00
CA PHE A 20 4.05 0.07 19.31
C PHE A 20 2.79 0.37 20.13
N PRO A 21 2.48 1.65 20.38
CA PRO A 21 1.34 2.03 21.19
C PRO A 21 0.05 1.47 20.59
N HIS A 22 -0.89 1.17 21.47
CA HIS A 22 -2.15 0.54 21.13
C HIS A 22 -3.31 1.20 21.87
N ARG A 23 -4.45 1.35 21.20
CA ARG A 23 -5.71 1.79 21.81
C ARG A 23 -6.80 0.78 21.49
N GLU A 24 -7.59 0.44 22.49
CA GLU A 24 -8.73 -0.46 22.34
C GLU A 24 -9.69 0.06 21.25
N GLY A 25 -10.10 -0.84 20.35
CA GLY A 25 -11.02 -0.53 19.25
C GLY A 25 -10.30 -0.27 17.92
N MET A 26 -9.00 0.04 17.91
CA MET A 26 -8.25 0.26 16.67
C MET A 26 -8.16 -1.00 15.79
N GLU A 27 -8.36 -2.18 16.36
CA GLU A 27 -8.28 -3.46 15.66
C GLU A 27 -9.40 -3.66 14.63
N THR A 28 -10.44 -2.81 14.63
CA THR A 28 -11.45 -2.78 13.56
C THR A 28 -11.00 -1.97 12.35
N ASP A 29 -10.15 -0.97 12.55
CA ASP A 29 -9.87 0.05 11.54
C ASP A 29 -8.44 -0.08 10.98
N PHE A 30 -7.51 -0.57 11.78
CA PHE A 30 -6.10 -0.69 11.42
C PHE A 30 -5.55 -2.11 11.56
N ASP A 31 -4.57 -2.41 10.71
CA ASP A 31 -3.71 -3.58 10.85
C ASP A 31 -2.56 -3.29 11.82
N PRO A 32 -2.07 -4.29 12.57
CA PRO A 32 -0.95 -4.08 13.49
C PRO A 32 0.33 -3.69 12.73
N PRO A 33 1.14 -2.72 13.20
CA PRO A 33 2.35 -2.28 12.51
C PRO A 33 3.32 -3.42 12.16
N LEU A 34 3.52 -4.36 13.10
CA LEU A 34 4.38 -5.52 12.90
C LEU A 34 3.86 -6.45 11.79
N TRP A 35 2.54 -6.60 11.71
CA TRP A 35 1.89 -7.39 10.67
C TRP A 35 2.02 -6.70 9.30
N LEU A 36 1.82 -5.38 9.24
CA LEU A 36 1.99 -4.60 8.01
C LEU A 36 3.40 -4.75 7.44
N LEU A 37 4.44 -4.69 8.27
CA LEU A 37 5.82 -4.89 7.82
C LEU A 37 6.02 -6.27 7.17
N GLY A 38 5.58 -7.34 7.84
CA GLY A 38 5.66 -8.69 7.28
C GLY A 38 4.81 -8.87 6.02
N ARG A 39 3.64 -8.24 5.98
CA ARG A 39 2.71 -8.26 4.84
C ARG A 39 3.33 -7.63 3.59
N ILE A 40 4.10 -6.55 3.73
CA ILE A 40 4.80 -5.89 2.63
C ILE A 40 5.81 -6.85 1.99
N GLY A 41 6.68 -7.46 2.81
CA GLY A 41 7.62 -8.47 2.35
C GLY A 41 6.92 -9.66 1.68
N TRP A 42 5.90 -10.20 2.33
CA TRP A 42 5.13 -11.33 1.78
C TRP A 42 4.39 -10.96 0.49
N PHE A 43 3.87 -9.74 0.34
CA PHE A 43 3.22 -9.28 -0.90
C PHE A 43 4.20 -9.31 -2.08
N ALA A 44 5.37 -8.70 -1.90
CA ALA A 44 6.40 -8.65 -2.93
C ALA A 44 6.89 -10.07 -3.25
N GLU A 45 7.11 -10.90 -2.25
CA GLU A 45 7.45 -12.30 -2.44
C GLU A 45 6.37 -13.05 -3.24
N TRP A 46 5.10 -12.90 -2.88
CA TRP A 46 3.97 -13.59 -3.50
C TRP A 46 3.87 -13.31 -5.00
N TYR A 47 3.84 -12.04 -5.39
CA TYR A 47 3.65 -11.66 -6.78
C TYR A 47 4.94 -11.71 -7.60
N VAL A 48 6.07 -11.36 -7.00
CA VAL A 48 7.33 -11.27 -7.74
C VAL A 48 8.15 -12.55 -7.63
N LEU A 49 8.44 -13.05 -6.43
CA LEU A 49 9.36 -14.18 -6.26
C LEU A 49 8.67 -15.53 -6.51
N ARG A 50 7.39 -15.64 -6.15
CA ARG A 50 6.59 -16.85 -6.29
C ARG A 50 5.78 -16.89 -7.60
N ASP A 51 5.95 -15.90 -8.47
CA ASP A 51 5.33 -15.81 -9.80
C ASP A 51 3.79 -15.98 -9.75
N SER A 52 3.14 -15.50 -8.68
CA SER A 52 1.69 -15.62 -8.54
C SER A 52 0.95 -14.65 -9.45
N VAL A 53 -0.13 -15.14 -10.07
CA VAL A 53 -0.98 -14.35 -10.99
C VAL A 53 -2.19 -13.71 -10.31
N SER A 54 -2.49 -14.09 -9.07
CA SER A 54 -3.62 -13.57 -8.31
C SER A 54 -3.41 -13.77 -6.80
N SER A 55 -4.34 -13.25 -5.99
CA SER A 55 -4.38 -13.50 -4.55
C SER A 55 -4.98 -14.85 -4.18
N VAL A 56 -5.37 -15.70 -5.14
CA VAL A 56 -5.94 -17.02 -4.83
C VAL A 56 -4.87 -17.87 -4.13
N PRO A 57 -5.14 -18.51 -2.98
CA PRO A 57 -4.13 -19.21 -2.18
C PRO A 57 -3.31 -20.28 -2.91
N THR A 58 -3.83 -20.81 -4.02
CA THR A 58 -3.16 -21.83 -4.85
C THR A 58 -2.43 -21.25 -6.06
N ALA A 59 -2.41 -19.93 -6.25
CA ALA A 59 -1.86 -19.28 -7.44
C ALA A 59 -0.33 -19.16 -7.43
N ALA A 60 0.30 -19.21 -6.26
CA ALA A 60 1.76 -19.17 -6.14
C ALA A 60 2.42 -20.39 -6.78
N GLN A 61 3.40 -20.14 -7.64
CA GLN A 61 4.13 -21.17 -8.40
C GLN A 61 5.38 -21.67 -7.68
N ARG A 62 5.80 -21.00 -6.60
CA ARG A 62 6.99 -21.36 -5.81
C ARG A 62 6.69 -21.33 -4.31
N THR A 63 7.52 -22.03 -3.56
CA THR A 63 7.48 -22.08 -2.10
C THR A 63 7.87 -20.75 -1.47
N GLY A 64 7.31 -20.46 -0.30
CA GLY A 64 7.64 -19.26 0.44
C GLY A 64 8.99 -19.33 1.18
N LEU A 65 9.56 -18.17 1.49
CA LEU A 65 10.78 -18.02 2.30
C LEU A 65 10.48 -18.29 3.79
N LEU A 66 9.31 -17.87 4.26
CA LEU A 66 8.82 -18.15 5.61
C LEU A 66 7.93 -19.38 5.61
N THR A 67 8.22 -20.35 6.49
CA THR A 67 7.44 -21.60 6.62
C THR A 67 5.96 -21.35 6.91
N LYS A 68 5.63 -20.29 7.67
CA LYS A 68 4.26 -19.89 8.03
C LYS A 68 3.83 -18.56 7.38
N GLY A 69 4.50 -18.15 6.31
CA GLY A 69 4.24 -16.85 5.69
C GLY A 69 2.78 -16.68 5.25
N ASP A 70 2.22 -17.71 4.62
CA ASP A 70 0.84 -17.68 4.12
C ASP A 70 -0.17 -17.66 5.28
N ASP A 71 0.07 -18.43 6.34
CA ASP A 71 -0.76 -18.44 7.56
C ASP A 71 -0.76 -17.09 8.29
N TRP A 72 0.34 -16.34 8.19
CA TRP A 72 0.49 -15.07 8.87
C TRP A 72 0.02 -13.87 8.07
N PHE A 73 0.23 -13.84 6.75
CA PHE A 73 0.11 -12.61 5.97
C PHE A 73 -0.94 -12.67 4.86
N ASP A 74 -1.54 -13.82 4.58
CA ASP A 74 -2.62 -13.90 3.59
C ASP A 74 -3.93 -13.34 4.16
N THR A 75 -4.41 -12.25 3.55
CA THR A 75 -5.64 -11.56 3.94
C THR A 75 -6.90 -12.37 3.65
N ASN A 76 -6.84 -13.40 2.81
CA ASN A 76 -7.98 -14.28 2.52
C ASN A 76 -8.35 -15.16 3.74
N PHE A 77 -7.40 -15.43 4.62
CA PHE A 77 -7.60 -16.32 5.78
C PHE A 77 -7.71 -15.58 7.12
N LEU A 78 -7.29 -14.31 7.16
CA LEU A 78 -7.20 -13.53 8.39
C LEU A 78 -8.05 -12.27 8.34
N THR A 79 -9.01 -12.20 9.25
CA THR A 79 -9.69 -10.93 9.59
C THR A 79 -8.71 -9.97 10.27
N ARG A 80 -8.96 -8.66 10.16
CA ARG A 80 -8.14 -7.63 10.80
C ARG A 80 -7.94 -7.88 12.30
N ARG A 81 -9.01 -8.19 13.03
CA ARG A 81 -8.95 -8.52 14.46
C ARG A 81 -8.10 -9.75 14.79
N GLN A 82 -8.05 -10.75 13.91
CA GLN A 82 -7.17 -11.92 14.10
C GLN A 82 -5.69 -11.55 13.96
N ARG A 83 -5.35 -10.60 13.08
CA ARG A 83 -3.96 -10.17 12.84
C ARG A 83 -3.29 -9.61 14.10
N TRP A 84 -4.07 -8.95 14.97
CA TRP A 84 -3.61 -8.44 16.27
C TRP A 84 -3.29 -9.51 17.31
N LYS A 85 -3.73 -10.76 17.09
CA LYS A 85 -3.54 -11.88 18.02
C LYS A 85 -2.48 -12.88 17.56
N LEU A 86 -1.83 -12.61 16.42
CA LEU A 86 -0.85 -13.52 15.85
C LEU A 86 0.46 -13.46 16.64
N GLU A 87 1.02 -14.64 16.91
CA GLU A 87 2.40 -14.77 17.37
C GLU A 87 3.33 -14.65 16.16
N LEU A 88 3.66 -13.42 15.80
CA LEU A 88 4.58 -13.11 14.70
C LEU A 88 6.05 -13.22 15.15
N PRO A 89 6.98 -13.44 14.20
CA PRO A 89 8.41 -13.30 14.48
C PRO A 89 8.75 -11.91 15.03
N SER A 90 9.90 -11.79 15.70
CA SER A 90 10.37 -10.50 16.20
C SER A 90 10.53 -9.48 15.05
N TYR A 91 10.41 -8.19 15.37
CA TYR A 91 10.55 -7.13 14.36
C TYR A 91 11.91 -7.20 13.64
N GLY A 92 12.99 -7.57 14.33
CA GLY A 92 14.31 -7.76 13.70
C GLY A 92 14.33 -8.91 12.69
N ALA A 93 13.65 -10.02 13.01
CA ALA A 93 13.49 -11.14 12.07
C ALA A 93 12.65 -10.74 10.85
N LEU A 94 11.56 -9.98 11.04
CA LEU A 94 10.75 -9.47 9.93
C LEU A 94 11.48 -8.44 9.08
N LYS A 95 12.28 -7.54 9.67
CA LYS A 95 13.16 -6.64 8.90
C LYS A 95 14.16 -7.43 8.04
N THR A 96 14.79 -8.45 8.62
CA THR A 96 15.73 -9.32 7.90
C THR A 96 15.05 -10.03 6.73
N TYR A 97 13.86 -10.57 6.97
CA TYR A 97 13.02 -11.16 5.91
C TYR A 97 12.67 -10.16 4.81
N CYS A 98 12.25 -8.94 5.17
CA CYS A 98 11.91 -7.91 4.20
C CYS A 98 13.12 -7.47 3.36
N HIS A 99 14.32 -7.36 3.96
CA HIS A 99 15.55 -7.08 3.22
C HIS A 99 15.87 -8.21 2.24
N GLU A 100 15.84 -9.47 2.69
CA GLU A 100 16.10 -10.63 1.82
C GLU A 100 15.12 -10.69 0.63
N VAL A 101 13.83 -10.41 0.86
CA VAL A 101 12.84 -10.35 -0.22
C VAL A 101 13.17 -9.20 -1.18
N LEU A 102 13.49 -8.00 -0.67
CA LEU A 102 13.80 -6.86 -1.50
C LEU A 102 15.03 -7.11 -2.38
N ASP A 103 16.10 -7.67 -1.81
CA ASP A 103 17.33 -7.99 -2.54
C ASP A 103 17.05 -8.98 -3.68
N ARG A 104 16.29 -10.04 -3.41
CA ARG A 104 15.89 -11.02 -4.44
C ARG A 104 14.97 -10.43 -5.49
N VAL A 105 14.07 -9.52 -5.10
CA VAL A 105 13.16 -8.81 -6.01
C VAL A 105 13.96 -7.90 -6.94
N GLN A 106 14.92 -7.14 -6.41
CA GLN A 106 15.79 -6.26 -7.20
C GLN A 106 16.72 -7.07 -8.13
N ASP A 107 17.30 -8.18 -7.65
CA ASP A 107 18.09 -9.07 -8.49
C ASP A 107 17.25 -9.62 -9.66
N LYS A 108 16.04 -10.11 -9.37
CA LYS A 108 15.12 -10.58 -10.41
C LYS A 108 14.74 -9.46 -11.38
N LEU A 109 14.43 -8.27 -10.87
CA LEU A 109 14.10 -7.08 -11.68
C LEU A 109 15.24 -6.71 -12.64
N SER A 110 16.49 -6.75 -12.18
CA SER A 110 17.67 -6.40 -12.98
C SER A 110 17.85 -7.27 -14.24
N ARG A 111 17.22 -8.45 -14.25
CA ARG A 111 17.25 -9.43 -15.35
C ARG A 111 15.93 -9.50 -16.11
N THR A 112 14.91 -8.77 -15.66
CA THR A 112 13.59 -8.73 -16.29
C THR A 112 13.62 -7.81 -17.50
N ARG A 113 12.99 -8.24 -18.59
CA ARG A 113 12.85 -7.42 -19.79
C ARG A 113 11.97 -6.21 -19.50
N ASP A 114 12.30 -5.08 -20.14
CA ASP A 114 11.49 -3.87 -20.10
C ASP A 114 10.20 -4.05 -20.93
N ASP A 115 9.25 -4.77 -20.34
CA ASP A 115 7.93 -5.09 -20.88
C ASP A 115 6.87 -4.81 -19.82
N ALA A 116 5.80 -4.11 -20.19
CA ALA A 116 4.77 -3.69 -19.24
C ALA A 116 4.16 -4.85 -18.45
N GLY A 117 3.88 -5.98 -19.12
CA GLY A 117 3.34 -7.17 -18.48
C GLY A 117 4.33 -7.84 -17.53
N LYS A 118 5.62 -7.88 -17.90
CA LYS A 118 6.69 -8.41 -17.02
C LYS A 118 7.01 -7.50 -15.83
N LEU A 119 6.84 -6.19 -15.99
CA LEU A 119 7.06 -5.20 -14.93
C LEU A 119 5.84 -5.03 -14.01
N TYR A 120 4.66 -5.47 -14.43
CA TYR A 120 3.42 -5.37 -13.66
C TYR A 120 3.53 -5.85 -12.19
N PRO A 121 4.01 -7.07 -11.88
CA PRO A 121 4.06 -7.53 -10.49
C PRO A 121 4.98 -6.69 -9.59
N TYR A 122 6.02 -6.07 -10.16
CA TYR A 122 6.91 -5.17 -9.42
C TYR A 122 6.24 -3.84 -9.11
N ARG A 123 5.52 -3.28 -10.08
CA ARG A 123 4.74 -2.05 -9.91
C ARG A 123 3.59 -2.27 -8.92
N LEU A 124 2.94 -3.43 -8.98
CA LEU A 124 1.91 -3.84 -8.03
C LEU A 124 2.47 -3.93 -6.60
N ALA A 125 3.62 -4.58 -6.42
CA ALA A 125 4.28 -4.68 -5.12
C ALA A 125 4.71 -3.32 -4.57
N LEU A 126 5.25 -2.44 -5.42
CA LEU A 126 5.61 -1.07 -5.05
C LEU A 126 4.39 -0.27 -4.60
N ALA A 127 3.31 -0.26 -5.39
CA ALA A 127 2.11 0.47 -5.05
C ALA A 127 1.45 -0.05 -3.76
N HIS A 128 1.48 -1.36 -3.54
CA HIS A 128 1.02 -1.96 -2.28
C HIS A 128 1.86 -1.51 -1.07
N GLU A 129 3.19 -1.43 -1.23
CA GLU A 129 4.08 -0.94 -0.16
C GLU A 129 3.79 0.53 0.16
N ASP A 130 3.56 1.38 -0.84
CA ASP A 130 3.16 2.79 -0.64
C ASP A 130 1.81 2.91 0.08
N MET A 131 0.82 2.09 -0.27
CA MET A 131 -0.49 2.03 0.44
C MET A 131 -0.33 1.60 1.91
N CYS A 132 0.59 0.68 2.20
CA CYS A 132 0.91 0.31 3.57
C CYS A 132 1.63 1.46 4.30
N GLY A 133 2.48 2.22 3.60
CA GLY A 133 3.08 3.45 4.12
C GLY A 133 2.04 4.48 4.55
N GLU A 134 1.01 4.71 3.73
CA GLU A 134 -0.13 5.57 4.11
C GLU A 134 -0.84 5.05 5.37
N THR A 135 -1.08 3.74 5.45
CA THR A 135 -1.68 3.12 6.64
C THR A 135 -0.84 3.34 7.91
N LEU A 136 0.49 3.22 7.81
CA LEU A 136 1.42 3.50 8.91
C LEU A 136 1.40 4.99 9.30
N ALA A 137 1.30 5.90 8.33
CA ALA A 137 1.16 7.33 8.60
C ALA A 137 -0.16 7.66 9.32
N CYS A 138 -1.27 7.06 8.91
CA CYS A 138 -2.54 7.18 9.62
C CYS A 138 -2.45 6.63 11.05
N LEU A 139 -1.75 5.51 11.25
CA LEU A 139 -1.49 4.93 12.57
C LEU A 139 -0.71 5.89 13.48
N LEU A 140 0.38 6.48 12.98
CA LEU A 140 1.16 7.49 13.70
C LEU A 140 0.24 8.62 14.20
N GLN A 141 -0.59 9.16 13.30
CA GLN A 141 -1.54 10.23 13.65
C GLN A 141 -2.57 9.77 14.67
N ALA A 142 -3.22 8.62 14.46
CA ALA A 142 -4.25 8.09 15.34
C ALA A 142 -3.73 7.84 16.76
N LEU A 143 -2.48 7.37 16.88
CA LEU A 143 -1.83 7.06 18.15
C LEU A 143 -1.17 8.28 18.81
N GLY A 144 -1.01 9.39 18.08
CA GLY A 144 -0.31 10.59 18.55
C GLY A 144 1.21 10.43 18.57
N VAL A 145 1.75 9.49 17.79
CA VAL A 145 3.18 9.27 17.66
C VAL A 145 3.77 10.32 16.73
N THR A 146 4.92 10.86 17.09
CA THR A 146 5.56 11.90 16.30
C THR A 146 6.06 11.30 14.97
N PRO A 147 5.62 11.77 13.80
CA PRO A 147 6.06 11.20 12.52
C PRO A 147 7.54 11.51 12.24
N PRO A 148 8.21 10.80 11.31
CA PRO A 148 9.59 11.10 10.96
C PRO A 148 9.73 12.53 10.36
N PRO A 149 10.90 13.19 10.49
CA PRO A 149 11.10 14.58 10.04
C PRO A 149 10.68 14.85 8.59
N ALA A 150 10.89 13.89 7.68
CA ALA A 150 10.51 14.00 6.27
C ALA A 150 9.00 14.25 6.05
N LEU A 151 8.14 13.88 7.01
CA LEU A 151 6.70 14.12 6.95
C LEU A 151 6.24 15.36 7.75
N ARG A 152 7.12 16.01 8.52
CA ARG A 152 6.70 17.05 9.47
C ARG A 152 6.35 18.39 8.82
N GLN A 153 6.67 18.60 7.55
CA GLN A 153 6.42 19.88 6.88
C GLN A 153 6.15 19.72 5.38
N GLN A 154 4.89 19.95 4.99
CA GLN A 154 4.55 20.39 3.65
C GLN A 154 3.64 21.63 3.79
N ALA A 155 4.09 22.76 3.25
CA ALA A 155 3.23 23.92 3.14
C ALA A 155 2.13 23.62 2.12
N ILE A 156 0.88 23.60 2.55
CA ILE A 156 -0.25 23.49 1.63
C ILE A 156 -0.39 24.85 0.94
N PRO A 157 -0.28 24.92 -0.40
CA PRO A 157 -0.49 26.16 -1.12
C PRO A 157 -1.89 26.70 -0.82
N ASN A 158 -2.01 28.01 -0.60
CA ASN A 158 -3.32 28.62 -0.50
C ASN A 158 -3.91 28.80 -1.91
N TRP A 159 -4.90 27.99 -2.25
CA TRP A 159 -5.63 28.11 -3.52
C TRP A 159 -6.85 29.00 -3.35
N ALA A 160 -7.11 29.84 -4.35
CA ALA A 160 -8.36 30.60 -4.39
C ALA A 160 -9.55 29.63 -4.56
N GLN A 161 -10.57 29.82 -3.73
CA GLN A 161 -11.82 29.07 -3.82
C GLN A 161 -12.57 29.47 -5.09
N GLY A 162 -13.26 28.52 -5.70
CA GLY A 162 -13.99 28.72 -6.94
C GLY A 162 -14.81 27.49 -7.32
N GLU A 163 -15.54 27.60 -8.43
CA GLU A 163 -16.38 26.52 -8.95
C GLU A 163 -15.90 26.12 -10.35
N ILE A 164 -15.84 24.82 -10.60
CA ILE A 164 -15.58 24.24 -11.91
C ILE A 164 -16.90 23.67 -12.43
N ARG A 165 -17.32 24.12 -13.61
CA ARG A 165 -18.55 23.67 -14.26
C ARG A 165 -18.24 22.61 -15.31
N PHE A 166 -18.88 21.46 -15.18
CA PHE A 166 -18.78 20.35 -16.12
C PHE A 166 -20.06 20.30 -16.95
N PRO A 167 -19.99 20.41 -18.30
CA PRO A 167 -21.17 20.48 -19.16
C PRO A 167 -21.99 19.17 -19.19
N GLY A 168 -21.49 18.10 -18.59
CA GLY A 168 -22.06 16.76 -18.70
C GLY A 168 -21.78 16.14 -20.07
N GLY A 169 -22.10 14.86 -20.19
CA GLY A 169 -21.88 14.09 -21.41
C GLY A 169 -21.41 12.67 -21.11
N THR A 170 -21.03 11.98 -22.18
CA THR A 170 -20.40 10.65 -22.04
C THR A 170 -18.89 10.84 -21.92
N VAL A 171 -18.31 10.26 -20.89
CA VAL A 171 -16.86 10.21 -20.65
C VAL A 171 -16.39 8.76 -20.67
N GLU A 172 -15.12 8.54 -21.00
CA GLU A 172 -14.48 7.24 -20.81
C GLU A 172 -14.04 7.11 -19.36
N LEU A 173 -14.70 6.23 -18.61
CA LEU A 173 -14.42 5.96 -17.19
C LEU A 173 -13.52 4.74 -17.05
N GLY A 174 -12.39 4.89 -16.34
CA GLY A 174 -11.38 3.86 -16.17
C GLY A 174 -10.16 4.09 -17.06
N SER A 175 -9.12 3.27 -16.89
CA SER A 175 -7.87 3.42 -17.63
C SER A 175 -7.88 2.66 -18.95
N THR A 176 -7.11 3.15 -19.91
CA THR A 176 -6.86 2.50 -21.20
C THR A 176 -5.72 1.47 -21.11
N ASP A 177 -5.69 0.51 -22.03
CA ASP A 177 -4.62 -0.50 -22.12
C ASP A 177 -3.41 0.05 -22.88
N GLU A 178 -2.78 1.10 -22.32
CA GLU A 178 -1.63 1.80 -22.91
C GLU A 178 -0.28 1.34 -22.32
N GLY A 179 -0.22 0.14 -21.73
CA GLY A 179 1.01 -0.42 -21.15
C GLY A 179 1.48 0.26 -19.84
N GLN A 180 0.64 1.10 -19.25
CA GLN A 180 0.86 1.67 -17.92
C GLN A 180 0.43 0.69 -16.82
N PHE A 181 0.92 0.91 -15.59
CA PHE A 181 0.38 0.18 -14.45
C PHE A 181 -1.02 0.70 -14.11
N VAL A 182 -1.95 -0.24 -13.95
CA VAL A 182 -3.36 0.03 -13.64
C VAL A 182 -3.83 -1.06 -12.68
N PHE A 183 -4.46 -0.68 -11.57
CA PHE A 183 -5.08 -1.63 -10.66
C PHE A 183 -6.27 -2.35 -11.33
N ASP A 184 -6.67 -3.50 -10.82
CA ASP A 184 -7.78 -4.27 -11.40
C ASP A 184 -9.12 -3.52 -11.38
N ASN A 185 -9.38 -2.77 -10.31
CA ASN A 185 -10.58 -1.94 -10.12
C ASN A 185 -10.63 -0.68 -11.01
N GLU A 186 -9.52 -0.32 -11.66
CA GLU A 186 -9.43 0.82 -12.59
C GLU A 186 -9.59 0.38 -14.05
N LYS A 187 -9.70 -0.93 -14.32
CA LYS A 187 -9.83 -1.51 -15.66
C LYS A 187 -11.29 -1.74 -16.05
N TRP A 188 -11.67 -1.67 -17.33
CA TRP A 188 -11.05 -0.91 -18.42
C TRP A 188 -11.97 0.26 -18.77
N ALA A 189 -11.43 1.25 -19.46
CA ALA A 189 -12.16 2.39 -19.97
C ALA A 189 -13.48 1.96 -20.66
N HIS A 190 -14.58 2.56 -20.25
CA HIS A 190 -15.90 2.34 -20.82
C HIS A 190 -16.73 3.63 -20.80
N PRO A 191 -17.67 3.81 -21.75
CA PRO A 191 -18.50 5.00 -21.79
C PRO A 191 -19.44 5.07 -20.59
N CYS A 192 -19.38 6.18 -19.85
CA CYS A 192 -20.26 6.48 -18.73
C CYS A 192 -20.92 7.85 -18.94
N TYR A 193 -22.25 7.90 -18.87
CA TYR A 193 -22.97 9.16 -18.93
C TYR A 193 -22.96 9.84 -17.56
N VAL A 194 -22.44 11.06 -17.53
CA VAL A 194 -22.41 11.92 -16.34
C VAL A 194 -23.24 13.18 -16.66
N PRO A 195 -24.32 13.47 -15.89
CA PRO A 195 -25.08 14.70 -16.02
C PRO A 195 -24.21 15.94 -15.82
N ALA A 196 -24.67 17.11 -16.28
CA ALA A 196 -23.99 18.37 -15.95
C ALA A 196 -23.97 18.60 -14.44
N PHE A 197 -22.82 19.05 -13.91
CA PHE A 197 -22.66 19.34 -12.50
C PHE A 197 -21.59 20.42 -12.28
N THR A 198 -21.54 20.93 -11.05
CA THR A 198 -20.51 21.86 -10.59
C THR A 198 -19.75 21.19 -9.44
N MET A 199 -18.44 21.41 -9.36
CA MET A 199 -17.59 20.97 -8.26
C MET A 199 -16.74 22.14 -7.78
N ASP A 200 -16.50 22.21 -6.47
CA ASP A 200 -15.56 23.17 -5.90
C ASP A 200 -14.14 22.95 -6.47
N SER A 201 -13.42 24.03 -6.75
CA SER A 201 -12.05 23.98 -7.28
C SER A 201 -11.00 23.63 -6.23
N THR A 202 -11.42 23.46 -4.98
CA THR A 202 -10.57 23.28 -3.79
C THR A 202 -11.29 22.40 -2.76
N LEU A 203 -10.52 21.74 -1.90
CA LEU A 203 -11.07 20.98 -0.76
C LEU A 203 -11.72 21.92 0.27
N VAL A 204 -12.67 21.38 1.04
CA VAL A 204 -13.26 22.07 2.20
C VAL A 204 -12.17 22.28 3.27
N THR A 205 -12.06 23.51 3.75
CA THR A 205 -11.08 23.90 4.79
C THR A 205 -11.63 23.65 6.19
N ASN A 206 -10.73 23.54 7.19
CA ASN A 206 -11.12 23.45 8.60
C ASN A 206 -11.98 24.62 9.10
N ALA A 207 -11.90 25.80 8.47
CA ALA A 207 -12.71 26.95 8.85
C ALA A 207 -14.14 26.91 8.26
N GLN A 208 -14.37 26.07 7.24
CA GLN A 208 -15.68 25.87 6.60
C GLN A 208 -16.48 24.71 7.24
N TYR A 209 -15.80 23.79 7.94
CA TYR A 209 -16.41 22.65 8.66
C TYR A 209 -16.84 23.06 10.06
#